data_AF-A0A225AJQ9-F1
#
_entry.id   AF-A0A225AJQ9-F1
#
_cell.length_a   1.000
_cell.length_b   1.000
_cell.length_c   1.000
_cell.angle_alpha   90.00
_cell.angle_beta   90.00
_cell.angle_gamma   90.00
#
_symmetry.space_group_name_H-M   'P 1'
#
loop_
_entity.id
_entity.type
_entity.pdbx_description
1 polymer ?
#
loop_
_entity_poly.entity_id
_entity_poly.type
_entity_poly.pdbx_seq_one_letter_code
_entity_poly.pdbx_strand_id
1 'polypeptide(L)'
;MGGVFGCTAEQLAAGMEHLRVFDFQGSASGTMRGMIVDHDTEQIASFGSLILASMGGKSLTRLEVDLSFALDDFAPLPPVSMGPLLVSRHCPDLRILCLTSFPIHLSELKTFFEGLNGPLDIGLDDVLLLSSTWAEVLDLTRYKANWESFVARSRGAECNDMSEEESLAIFGDHSYPSLGKEGKATLYIRGYIKDNPLRIREGTSAS
;
A
#
# COMPACT_ATOMS: atom_id res chain seq x y z
N MET A 1 -44.63 16.87 -3.07
CA MET A 1 -44.00 15.61 -3.52
C MET A 1 -42.50 15.78 -3.36
N GLY A 2 -41.92 15.26 -2.27
CA GLY A 2 -40.48 15.31 -2.04
C GLY A 2 -39.85 14.07 -2.66
N GLY A 3 -39.21 14.23 -3.82
CA GLY A 3 -38.37 13.19 -4.41
C GLY A 3 -37.06 13.11 -3.64
N VAL A 4 -36.88 12.06 -2.84
CA VAL A 4 -35.56 11.69 -2.35
C VAL A 4 -34.80 11.14 -3.55
N PHE A 5 -33.92 11.94 -4.14
CA PHE A 5 -32.94 11.48 -5.12
C PHE A 5 -31.89 10.65 -4.39
N GLY A 6 -32.23 9.40 -4.07
CA GLY A 6 -31.26 8.41 -3.64
C GLY A 6 -30.51 7.92 -4.87
N CYS A 7 -29.21 8.23 -4.97
CA CYS A 7 -28.33 7.54 -5.90
C CYS A 7 -28.31 6.06 -5.49
N THR A 8 -28.80 5.17 -6.35
CA THR A 8 -28.73 3.74 -6.09
C THR A 8 -27.28 3.26 -6.16
N ALA A 9 -26.93 2.17 -5.47
CA ALA A 9 -25.58 1.58 -5.54
C ALA A 9 -25.17 1.25 -7.00
N GLU A 10 -26.14 0.89 -7.85
CA GLU A 10 -25.94 0.66 -9.29
C GLU A 10 -25.62 1.95 -10.06
N GLN A 11 -26.29 3.07 -9.74
CA GLN A 11 -25.98 4.38 -10.34
C GLN A 11 -24.63 4.93 -9.89
N LEU A 12 -24.26 4.69 -8.62
CA LEU A 12 -22.93 5.01 -8.11
C LEU A 12 -21.88 4.17 -8.84
N ALA A 13 -22.07 2.85 -8.92
CA ALA A 13 -21.15 1.95 -9.62
C ALA A 13 -20.96 2.33 -11.10
N ALA A 14 -22.06 2.63 -11.81
CA ALA A 14 -22.02 3.09 -13.20
C ALA A 14 -21.27 4.43 -13.34
N GLY A 15 -21.49 5.37 -12.42
CA GLY A 15 -20.73 6.63 -12.37
C GLY A 15 -19.24 6.42 -12.10
N MET A 16 -18.89 5.41 -11.31
CA MET A 16 -17.51 5.09 -10.94
C MET A 16 -16.76 4.33 -12.05
N GLU A 17 -17.41 3.71 -13.04
CA GLU A 17 -16.72 3.03 -14.15
C GLU A 17 -15.81 3.97 -14.97
N HIS A 18 -16.15 5.26 -15.01
CA HIS A 18 -15.39 6.30 -15.70
C HIS A 18 -14.40 7.03 -14.80
N LEU A 19 -14.35 6.68 -13.51
CA LEU A 19 -13.43 7.30 -12.56
C LEU A 19 -11.98 7.00 -12.97
N ARG A 20 -11.21 8.07 -13.18
CA ARG A 20 -9.79 7.98 -13.57
C ARG A 20 -8.83 8.08 -12.39
N VAL A 21 -9.26 8.73 -11.32
CA VAL A 21 -8.48 8.98 -10.13
C VAL A 21 -9.35 8.62 -8.94
N PHE A 22 -8.87 7.69 -8.13
CA PHE A 22 -9.44 7.39 -6.83
C PHE A 22 -8.39 7.72 -5.78
N ASP A 23 -8.78 8.56 -4.83
CA ASP A 23 -7.94 9.02 -3.74
C ASP A 23 -8.78 8.94 -2.46
N PHE A 24 -8.40 8.02 -1.58
CA PHE A 24 -9.04 7.82 -0.30
C PHE A 24 -8.03 8.08 0.82
N GLN A 25 -8.38 9.02 1.70
CA GLN A 25 -7.54 9.44 2.81
C GLN A 25 -8.26 9.17 4.13
N GLY A 26 -7.91 8.05 4.77
CA GLY A 26 -8.41 7.67 6.08
C GLY A 26 -7.35 7.90 7.15
N SER A 27 -7.39 9.05 7.81
CA SER A 27 -6.50 9.33 8.95
C SER A 27 -7.27 9.32 10.26
N ALA A 28 -6.84 8.51 11.24
CA ALA A 28 -7.20 8.77 12.63
C ALA A 28 -6.47 10.05 13.06
N SER A 29 -7.20 11.07 13.51
CA SER A 29 -6.58 12.33 13.92
C SER A 29 -5.61 12.09 15.08
N GLY A 30 -4.31 12.15 14.81
CA GLY A 30 -3.22 12.11 15.79
C GLY A 30 -3.16 13.35 16.70
N THR A 31 -4.30 13.99 16.98
CA THR A 31 -4.35 14.97 18.06
C THR A 31 -4.33 14.22 19.38
N MET A 32 -3.25 14.36 20.14
CA MET A 32 -3.26 14.14 21.59
C MET A 32 -4.56 14.74 22.16
N ARG A 33 -5.56 13.88 22.50
CA ARG A 33 -6.96 14.15 22.95
C ARG A 33 -8.09 13.67 22.02
N GLY A 34 -7.80 13.07 20.87
CA GLY A 34 -8.81 12.30 20.12
C GLY A 34 -9.00 10.94 20.79
N MET A 35 -10.25 10.48 20.93
CA MET A 35 -10.51 9.07 21.26
C MET A 35 -9.83 8.22 20.19
N ILE A 36 -8.99 7.27 20.62
CA ILE A 36 -8.62 6.13 19.79
C ILE A 36 -9.96 5.47 19.46
N VAL A 37 -10.39 5.59 18.20
CA VAL A 37 -11.58 4.88 17.75
C VAL A 37 -11.11 3.47 17.54
N ASP A 38 -11.37 2.61 18.53
CA ASP A 38 -11.21 1.16 18.39
C ASP A 38 -12.19 0.72 17.31
N HIS A 39 -11.69 0.65 16.07
CA HIS A 39 -12.44 0.14 14.96
C HIS A 39 -12.43 -1.38 15.06
N ASP A 40 -13.56 -1.94 15.48
CA ASP A 40 -13.73 -3.38 15.43
C ASP A 40 -13.53 -3.89 13.98
N THR A 41 -13.23 -5.19 13.86
CA THR A 41 -12.96 -5.82 12.56
C THR A 41 -14.13 -5.68 11.57
N GLU A 42 -15.37 -5.57 12.05
CA GLU A 42 -16.56 -5.41 11.21
C GLU A 42 -16.65 -3.99 10.61
N GLN A 43 -16.25 -2.97 11.36
CA GLN A 43 -16.14 -1.60 10.89
C GLN A 43 -15.06 -1.47 9.81
N ILE A 44 -13.89 -2.06 10.03
CA ILE A 44 -12.79 -2.07 9.03
C ILE A 44 -13.26 -2.77 7.74
N ALA A 45 -13.94 -3.91 7.86
CA ALA A 45 -14.51 -4.62 6.71
C ALA A 45 -15.60 -3.79 5.99
N SER A 46 -16.41 -3.05 6.74
CA SER A 46 -17.43 -2.14 6.19
C SER A 46 -16.79 -0.98 5.44
N PHE A 47 -15.72 -0.39 5.98
CA PHE A 47 -14.93 0.63 5.28
C PHE A 47 -14.29 0.07 4.01
N GLY A 48 -13.71 -1.13 4.07
CA GLY A 48 -13.19 -1.80 2.89
C GLY A 48 -14.25 -1.98 1.81
N SER A 49 -15.46 -2.40 2.21
CA SER A 49 -16.58 -2.56 1.28
C SER A 49 -16.99 -1.24 0.62
N LEU A 50 -17.00 -0.13 1.38
CA LEU A 50 -17.30 1.20 0.86
C LEU A 50 -16.24 1.70 -0.12
N ILE A 51 -14.96 1.53 0.22
CA ILE A 51 -13.83 1.88 -0.64
C ILE A 51 -13.94 1.09 -1.95
N LEU A 52 -14.13 -0.22 -1.86
CA LEU A 52 -14.25 -1.10 -3.03
C LEU A 52 -15.42 -0.72 -3.95
N ALA A 53 -16.56 -0.31 -3.37
CA ALA A 53 -17.70 0.17 -4.14
C ALA A 53 -17.41 1.48 -4.90
N SER A 54 -16.46 2.27 -4.40
CA SER A 54 -16.16 3.63 -4.89
C SER A 54 -14.87 3.72 -5.73
N MET A 55 -14.00 2.70 -5.69
CA MET A 55 -12.65 2.69 -6.27
C MET A 55 -12.60 2.82 -7.80
N GLY A 56 -13.75 2.72 -8.48
CA GLY A 56 -13.82 2.72 -9.94
C GLY A 56 -13.52 1.35 -10.55
N GLY A 57 -13.03 1.36 -11.79
CA GLY A 57 -12.81 0.14 -12.57
C GLY A 57 -11.80 0.31 -13.70
N LYS A 58 -12.16 -0.10 -14.91
CA LYS A 58 -11.20 -0.20 -16.03
C LYS A 58 -10.53 1.12 -16.41
N SER A 59 -11.23 2.25 -16.22
CA SER A 59 -10.73 3.58 -16.56
C SER A 59 -9.76 4.17 -15.53
N LEU A 60 -9.54 3.47 -14.40
CA LEU A 60 -8.73 3.98 -13.30
C LEU A 60 -7.26 4.05 -13.71
N THR A 61 -6.69 5.25 -13.61
CA THR A 61 -5.28 5.56 -13.94
C THR A 61 -4.43 5.89 -12.72
N ARG A 62 -5.06 6.31 -11.61
CA ARG A 62 -4.40 6.62 -10.35
C ARG A 62 -5.24 6.11 -9.19
N LEU A 63 -4.60 5.35 -8.31
CA LEU A 63 -5.18 4.77 -7.11
C LEU A 63 -4.33 5.16 -5.90
N GLU A 64 -4.90 5.91 -4.98
CA GLU A 64 -4.26 6.29 -3.72
C GLU A 64 -5.17 5.91 -2.56
N VAL A 65 -4.61 5.15 -1.63
CA VAL A 65 -5.35 4.67 -0.45
C VAL A 65 -4.45 4.81 0.76
N ASP A 66 -4.87 5.67 1.68
CA ASP A 66 -4.31 5.80 3.01
C ASP A 66 -5.27 5.21 4.04
N LEU A 67 -4.78 4.19 4.75
CA LEU A 67 -5.51 3.49 5.81
C LEU A 67 -4.85 3.68 7.18
N SER A 68 -4.27 4.85 7.44
CA SER A 68 -3.65 5.17 8.74
C SER A 68 -4.60 4.98 9.92
N PHE A 69 -5.92 5.04 9.71
CA PHE A 69 -6.91 4.72 10.74
C PHE A 69 -7.00 3.23 11.11
N ALA A 70 -6.51 2.33 10.25
CA ALA A 70 -6.68 0.87 10.36
C ALA A 70 -5.44 0.16 10.94
N LEU A 71 -4.28 0.84 11.00
CA LEU A 71 -3.08 0.34 11.66
C LEU A 71 -2.96 1.01 13.04
N ASP A 72 -3.59 0.41 14.05
CA ASP A 72 -3.33 0.76 15.45
C ASP A 72 -2.23 -0.15 15.99
N ASP A 73 -1.08 0.43 16.32
CA ASP A 73 0.08 -0.26 16.91
C ASP A 73 -0.23 -0.87 18.29
N PHE A 74 -1.33 -0.48 18.92
CA PHE A 74 -1.76 -0.96 20.23
C PHE A 74 -2.92 -1.96 20.17
N ALA A 75 -3.42 -2.29 18.97
CA ALA A 75 -4.54 -3.20 18.82
C ALA A 75 -4.13 -4.66 19.15
N PRO A 76 -4.97 -5.43 19.86
CA PRO A 76 -4.66 -6.79 20.29
C PRO A 76 -4.78 -7.84 19.18
N LEU A 77 -5.37 -7.50 18.03
CA LEU A 77 -5.57 -8.39 16.90
C LEU A 77 -4.74 -7.92 15.70
N PRO A 78 -4.12 -8.85 14.94
CA PRO A 78 -3.44 -8.48 13.73
C PRO A 78 -4.45 -7.85 12.74
N PRO A 79 -4.09 -6.75 12.07
CA PRO A 79 -4.99 -6.09 11.16
C PRO A 79 -5.39 -7.01 10.01
N VAL A 80 -6.67 -6.94 9.62
CA VAL A 80 -7.21 -7.71 8.49
C VAL A 80 -6.56 -7.24 7.19
N SER A 81 -6.27 -8.17 6.29
CA SER A 81 -5.75 -7.81 4.97
C SER A 81 -6.73 -6.92 4.21
N MET A 82 -6.21 -5.84 3.65
CA MET A 82 -6.92 -4.95 2.74
C MET A 82 -6.60 -5.25 1.27
N GLY A 83 -5.77 -6.27 0.99
CA GLY A 83 -5.50 -6.78 -0.35
C GLY A 83 -6.74 -7.12 -1.19
N PRO A 84 -7.88 -7.58 -0.62
CA PRO A 84 -9.13 -7.76 -1.36
C PRO A 84 -9.61 -6.50 -2.10
N LEU A 85 -9.27 -5.30 -1.61
CA LEU A 85 -9.56 -4.05 -2.32
C LEU A 85 -8.91 -4.04 -3.70
N LEU A 86 -7.64 -4.43 -3.79
CA LEU A 86 -6.87 -4.40 -5.01
C LEU A 86 -7.30 -5.51 -5.96
N VAL A 87 -7.38 -6.76 -5.47
CA VAL A 87 -7.65 -7.92 -6.34
C VAL A 87 -9.08 -7.97 -6.88
N SER A 88 -10.03 -7.29 -6.23
CA SER A 88 -11.44 -7.31 -6.63
C SER A 88 -11.74 -6.44 -7.85
N ARG A 89 -10.80 -5.60 -8.30
CA ARG A 89 -11.01 -4.71 -9.46
C ARG A 89 -9.93 -4.94 -10.52
N HIS A 90 -10.39 -5.00 -11.77
CA HIS A 90 -9.50 -5.03 -12.92
C HIS A 90 -9.25 -3.60 -13.41
N CYS A 91 -8.04 -3.09 -13.15
CA CYS A 91 -7.62 -1.72 -13.45
C CYS A 91 -6.46 -1.73 -14.46
N PRO A 92 -6.67 -2.19 -15.70
CA PRO A 92 -5.58 -2.48 -16.63
C PRO A 92 -4.79 -1.23 -17.03
N ASP A 93 -5.43 -0.06 -17.00
CA ASP A 93 -4.84 1.22 -17.39
C ASP A 93 -4.25 2.01 -16.21
N LEU A 94 -4.15 1.39 -15.03
CA LEU A 94 -3.54 2.01 -13.85
C LEU A 94 -2.09 2.38 -14.15
N ARG A 95 -1.66 3.56 -13.70
CA ARG A 95 -0.30 4.09 -13.88
C ARG A 95 0.34 4.49 -12.57
N ILE A 96 -0.46 4.89 -11.59
CA ILE A 96 0.01 5.34 -10.28
C ILE A 96 -0.73 4.54 -9.21
N LEU A 97 0.02 3.94 -8.30
CA LEU A 97 -0.48 3.24 -7.11
C LEU A 97 0.25 3.79 -5.89
N CYS A 98 -0.49 4.39 -4.96
CA CYS A 98 0.04 4.81 -3.67
C CYS A 98 -0.74 4.10 -2.56
N LEU A 99 -0.04 3.31 -1.75
CA LEU A 99 -0.61 2.62 -0.59
C LEU A 99 0.09 3.13 0.66
N THR A 100 -0.67 3.73 1.57
CA THR A 100 -0.18 4.25 2.85
C THR A 100 -0.84 3.49 4.00
N SER A 101 -0.04 3.02 4.95
CA SER A 101 -0.51 2.30 6.15
C SER A 101 -1.42 1.11 5.77
N PHE A 102 -1.03 0.37 4.75
CA PHE A 102 -1.88 -0.62 4.10
C PHE A 102 -1.46 -2.06 4.50
N PRO A 103 -2.31 -2.83 5.20
CA PRO A 103 -2.01 -4.23 5.51
C PRO A 103 -2.31 -5.14 4.31
N ILE A 104 -1.34 -5.95 3.88
CA ILE A 104 -1.46 -6.76 2.66
C ILE A 104 -0.62 -8.03 2.70
N HIS A 105 -1.07 -9.08 2.01
CA HIS A 105 -0.27 -10.26 1.69
C HIS A 105 0.45 -10.09 0.34
N LEU A 106 1.69 -10.59 0.23
CA LEU A 106 2.43 -10.59 -1.04
C LEU A 106 1.65 -11.25 -2.20
N SER A 107 0.91 -12.33 -1.92
CA SER A 107 0.11 -13.03 -2.93
C SER A 107 -0.96 -12.15 -3.57
N GLU A 108 -1.58 -11.26 -2.78
CA GLU A 108 -2.61 -10.33 -3.23
C GLU A 108 -2.00 -9.22 -4.08
N LEU A 109 -0.86 -8.67 -3.64
CA LEU A 109 -0.11 -7.67 -4.41
C LEU A 109 0.36 -8.23 -5.76
N LYS A 110 0.88 -9.46 -5.76
CA LYS A 110 1.28 -10.18 -6.98
C LYS A 110 0.10 -10.37 -7.93
N THR A 111 -1.03 -10.88 -7.42
CA THR A 111 -2.25 -11.09 -8.21
C THR A 111 -2.73 -9.78 -8.83
N PHE A 112 -2.67 -8.68 -8.08
CA PHE A 112 -3.02 -7.37 -8.58
C PHE A 112 -2.09 -6.92 -9.72
N PHE A 113 -0.78 -7.02 -9.54
CA PHE A 113 0.21 -6.63 -10.56
C PHE A 113 0.15 -7.45 -11.85
N GLU A 114 -0.25 -8.72 -11.77
CA GLU A 114 -0.48 -9.58 -12.95
C GLU A 114 -1.61 -9.06 -13.85
N GLY A 115 -2.60 -8.34 -13.29
CA GLY A 115 -3.71 -7.75 -14.02
C GLY A 115 -3.44 -6.37 -14.65
N LEU A 116 -2.25 -5.78 -14.43
CA LEU A 116 -1.90 -4.43 -14.90
C LEU A 116 -1.11 -4.43 -16.21
N ASN A 117 -1.41 -3.48 -17.09
CA ASN A 117 -0.65 -3.29 -18.33
C ASN A 117 0.57 -2.41 -18.09
N GLY A 118 1.76 -3.01 -18.18
CA GLY A 118 3.03 -2.29 -18.19
C GLY A 118 3.52 -1.84 -16.81
N PRO A 119 4.53 -0.93 -16.80
CA PRO A 119 5.11 -0.37 -15.58
C PRO A 119 4.20 0.64 -14.87
N LEU A 120 4.45 0.84 -13.59
CA LEU A 120 3.66 1.64 -12.66
C LEU A 120 4.56 2.55 -11.81
N ASP A 121 4.10 3.75 -11.49
CA ASP A 121 4.66 4.56 -10.42
C ASP A 121 4.07 4.04 -9.09
N ILE A 122 4.88 3.32 -8.31
CA ILE A 122 4.45 2.60 -7.11
C ILE A 122 4.97 3.33 -5.86
N GLY A 123 4.08 3.81 -5.01
CA GLY A 123 4.39 4.28 -3.66
C GLY A 123 3.89 3.29 -2.62
N LEU A 124 4.80 2.69 -1.86
CA LEU A 124 4.47 1.88 -0.68
C LEU A 124 5.01 2.59 0.56
N ASP A 125 4.14 3.20 1.35
CA ASP A 125 4.51 3.92 2.57
C ASP A 125 3.84 3.28 3.77
N ASP A 126 4.60 2.98 4.82
CA ASP A 126 4.05 2.41 6.05
C ASP A 126 3.23 1.12 5.85
N VAL A 127 3.48 0.41 4.74
CA VAL A 127 2.77 -0.82 4.39
C VAL A 127 3.15 -1.92 5.38
N LEU A 128 2.15 -2.66 5.86
CA LEU A 128 2.32 -3.79 6.76
C LEU A 128 2.22 -5.10 5.98
N LEU A 129 3.33 -5.81 5.85
CA LEU A 129 3.34 -7.10 5.19
C LEU A 129 2.87 -8.20 6.15
N LEU A 130 1.72 -8.79 5.86
CA LEU A 130 1.09 -9.81 6.71
C LEU A 130 1.66 -11.22 6.50
N SER A 131 2.33 -11.47 5.37
CA SER A 131 2.94 -12.78 5.06
C SER A 131 3.99 -12.66 3.96
N SER A 132 4.93 -13.61 3.93
CA SER A 132 6.11 -13.66 3.03
C SER A 132 7.19 -12.66 3.45
N THR A 133 8.09 -12.29 2.54
CA THR A 133 9.26 -11.45 2.87
C THR A 133 9.24 -10.12 2.12
N TRP A 134 9.77 -9.07 2.75
CA TRP A 134 10.00 -7.78 2.09
C TRP A 134 11.01 -7.93 0.96
N ALA A 135 11.99 -8.84 1.08
CA ALA A 135 12.90 -9.14 -0.03
C ALA A 135 12.14 -9.52 -1.31
N GLU A 136 11.12 -10.39 -1.20
CA GLU A 136 10.28 -10.78 -2.35
C GLU A 136 9.37 -9.64 -2.83
N VAL A 137 8.82 -8.82 -1.92
CA VAL A 137 8.04 -7.63 -2.30
C VAL A 137 8.88 -6.66 -3.12
N LEU A 138 10.13 -6.40 -2.72
CA LEU A 138 11.04 -5.51 -3.43
C LEU A 138 11.37 -6.05 -4.83
N ASP A 139 11.61 -7.35 -4.96
CA ASP A 139 11.83 -7.97 -6.27
C ASP A 139 10.60 -7.84 -7.17
N LEU A 140 9.42 -8.19 -6.65
CA LEU A 140 8.16 -8.07 -7.37
C LEU A 140 7.93 -6.62 -7.83
N THR A 141 8.12 -5.67 -6.93
CA THR A 141 7.94 -4.24 -7.18
C THR A 141 8.91 -3.75 -8.23
N ARG A 142 10.20 -4.14 -8.16
CA ARG A 142 11.22 -3.76 -9.15
C ARG A 142 10.85 -4.15 -10.58
N TYR A 143 10.19 -5.28 -10.80
CA TYR A 143 9.75 -5.69 -12.15
C TYR A 143 8.64 -4.82 -12.73
N LYS A 144 7.87 -4.13 -11.89
CA LYS A 144 6.76 -3.28 -12.29
C LYS A 144 7.04 -1.79 -12.11
N ALA A 145 8.01 -1.43 -11.29
CA ALA A 145 8.30 -0.07 -10.91
C ALA A 145 8.82 0.77 -12.09
N ASN A 146 8.37 2.01 -12.15
CA ASN A 146 8.95 3.07 -12.94
C ASN A 146 9.79 4.01 -12.04
N TRP A 147 10.49 4.98 -12.62
CA TRP A 147 11.50 5.80 -11.93
C TRP A 147 10.98 6.64 -10.77
N GLU A 148 9.68 6.97 -10.71
CA GLU A 148 9.08 7.72 -9.60
C GLU A 148 8.77 6.82 -8.38
N SER A 149 8.79 5.50 -8.53
CA SER A 149 8.37 4.54 -7.49
C SER A 149 9.21 4.63 -6.23
N PHE A 150 8.63 4.44 -5.05
CA PHE A 150 9.31 4.46 -3.76
C PHE A 150 8.72 3.44 -2.78
N VAL A 151 9.54 3.03 -1.82
CA VAL A 151 9.14 2.23 -0.65
C VAL A 151 9.74 2.90 0.59
N ALA A 152 8.91 3.18 1.59
CA ALA A 152 9.29 3.82 2.84
C ALA A 152 8.57 3.21 4.04
N ARG A 153 9.20 3.30 5.22
CA ARG A 153 8.61 2.95 6.54
C ARG A 153 7.92 1.58 6.62
N SER A 154 8.43 0.57 5.94
CA SER A 154 7.80 -0.75 5.85
C SER A 154 7.77 -1.53 7.18
N ARG A 155 6.67 -2.26 7.44
CA ARG A 155 6.45 -3.06 8.68
C ARG A 155 6.19 -4.53 8.37
N GLY A 156 6.31 -5.40 9.37
CA GLY A 156 6.08 -6.84 9.24
C GLY A 156 7.27 -7.60 8.66
N ALA A 157 7.19 -8.95 8.70
CA ALA A 157 8.24 -9.85 8.23
C ALA A 157 9.64 -9.47 8.79
N GLU A 158 10.66 -9.33 7.94
CA GLU A 158 12.03 -9.00 8.37
C GLU A 158 12.11 -7.69 9.16
N CYS A 159 11.18 -6.74 8.95
CA CYS A 159 11.18 -5.46 9.65
C CYS A 159 10.90 -5.60 11.15
N ASN A 160 10.25 -6.69 11.59
CA ASN A 160 9.93 -6.90 13.01
C ASN A 160 11.18 -7.16 13.86
N ASP A 161 12.26 -7.64 13.23
CA ASP A 161 13.51 -7.99 13.90
C ASP A 161 14.61 -6.91 13.69
N MET A 162 14.33 -5.87 12.91
CA MET A 162 15.28 -4.78 12.62
C MET A 162 15.27 -3.71 13.72
N SER A 163 16.44 -3.09 13.95
CA SER A 163 16.47 -1.83 14.70
C SER A 163 15.86 -0.69 13.89
N GLU A 164 15.45 0.38 14.57
CA GLU A 164 14.93 1.59 13.91
C GLU A 164 15.95 2.16 12.92
N GLU A 165 17.24 2.21 13.29
CA GLU A 165 18.30 2.71 12.43
C GLU A 165 18.52 1.84 11.20
N GLU A 166 18.45 0.51 11.34
CA GLU A 166 18.54 -0.43 10.23
C GLU A 166 17.37 -0.27 9.28
N SER A 167 16.15 -0.21 9.83
CA SER A 167 14.92 0.02 9.07
C SER A 167 14.97 1.33 8.29
N LEU A 168 15.38 2.44 8.93
CA LEU A 168 15.55 3.74 8.28
C LEU A 168 16.64 3.71 7.19
N ALA A 169 17.73 2.98 7.40
CA ALA A 169 18.78 2.85 6.38
C ALA A 169 18.31 2.06 5.14
N ILE A 170 17.41 1.08 5.32
CA ILE A 170 16.89 0.25 4.23
C ILE A 170 15.70 0.93 3.55
N PHE A 171 14.70 1.37 4.30
CA PHE A 171 13.43 1.86 3.76
C PHE A 171 13.35 3.40 3.72
N GLY A 172 14.07 4.11 4.58
CA GLY A 172 14.03 5.57 4.65
C GLY A 172 12.89 6.10 5.53
N ASP A 173 12.94 7.41 5.76
CA ASP A 173 12.12 8.18 6.72
C ASP A 173 10.83 8.77 6.09
N HIS A 174 10.82 9.05 4.79
CA HIS A 174 9.76 9.89 4.19
C HIS A 174 9.14 9.30 2.92
N SER A 175 7.83 9.53 2.79
CA SER A 175 6.96 9.18 1.64
C SER A 175 7.37 9.85 0.34
N TYR A 176 7.96 11.04 0.43
CA TYR A 176 8.43 11.79 -0.72
C TYR A 176 9.95 11.82 -0.71
N PRO A 177 10.61 11.02 -1.55
CA PRO A 177 12.04 11.06 -1.66
C PRO A 177 12.46 12.43 -2.22
N SER A 178 12.86 13.31 -1.32
CA SER A 178 13.75 14.40 -1.68
C SER A 178 15.11 13.79 -2.01
N LEU A 179 15.69 14.22 -3.13
CA LEU A 179 16.99 13.76 -3.61
C LEU A 179 17.99 13.67 -2.45
N GLY A 180 18.44 12.45 -2.13
CA GLY A 180 19.47 12.18 -1.13
C GLY A 180 19.01 11.61 0.21
N LYS A 181 17.70 11.43 0.44
CA LYS A 181 17.17 10.74 1.64
C LYS A 181 16.45 9.41 1.34
N GLU A 182 16.68 8.88 0.15
CA GLU A 182 16.09 7.60 -0.29
C GLU A 182 16.72 6.42 0.46
N GLY A 183 15.87 5.54 1.00
CA GLY A 183 16.30 4.25 1.50
C GLY A 183 16.84 3.35 0.38
N LYS A 184 17.71 2.39 0.74
CA LYS A 184 18.26 1.39 -0.20
C LYS A 184 17.16 0.63 -0.96
N ALA A 185 16.02 0.37 -0.35
CA ALA A 185 14.87 -0.28 -0.97
C ALA A 185 14.33 0.53 -2.16
N THR A 186 14.16 1.85 -1.99
CA THR A 186 13.75 2.75 -3.07
C THR A 186 14.81 2.78 -4.19
N LEU A 187 16.10 2.86 -3.83
CA LEU A 187 17.17 2.79 -4.82
C LEU A 187 17.18 1.47 -5.60
N TYR A 188 16.83 0.36 -4.94
CA TYR A 188 16.79 -0.96 -5.54
C TYR A 188 15.64 -1.11 -6.54
N ILE A 189 14.41 -0.75 -6.17
CA ILE A 189 13.24 -0.89 -7.06
C ILE A 189 13.32 0.04 -8.28
N ARG A 190 13.97 1.21 -8.14
CA ARG A 190 14.26 2.12 -9.26
C ARG A 190 15.40 1.65 -10.15
N GLY A 191 16.13 0.63 -9.74
CA GLY A 191 17.24 0.05 -10.49
C GLY A 191 18.59 0.77 -10.32
N TYR A 192 18.70 1.74 -9.40
CA TYR A 192 19.96 2.43 -9.11
C TYR A 192 21.00 1.53 -8.43
N ILE A 193 20.54 0.54 -7.65
CA ILE A 193 21.40 -0.51 -7.11
C ILE A 193 20.99 -1.89 -7.64
N LYS A 194 21.96 -2.78 -7.79
CA LYS A 194 21.73 -4.13 -8.36
C LYS A 194 21.21 -5.12 -7.32
N ASP A 195 21.73 -5.05 -6.10
CA ASP A 195 21.49 -6.05 -5.07
C ASP A 195 20.31 -5.63 -4.18
N ASN A 196 19.44 -6.60 -3.88
CA ASN A 196 18.33 -6.41 -2.96
C ASN A 196 18.88 -6.20 -1.54
N PRO A 197 18.59 -5.07 -0.86
CA PRO A 197 19.21 -4.75 0.43
C PRO A 197 18.81 -5.72 1.56
N LEU A 198 17.75 -6.51 1.38
CA LEU A 198 17.27 -7.49 2.35
C LEU A 198 17.83 -8.89 2.12
N ARG A 199 18.45 -9.14 0.96
CA ARG A 199 19.18 -10.39 0.73
C ARG A 199 20.60 -10.19 1.20
N ILE A 200 20.84 -10.51 2.48
CA ILE A 200 22.19 -10.59 3.02
C ILE A 200 22.99 -11.53 2.11
N ARG A 201 24.12 -11.06 1.59
CA ARG A 201 25.11 -11.97 1.00
C ARG A 201 25.63 -12.85 2.13
N GLU A 202 25.11 -14.06 2.26
CA GLU A 202 25.78 -15.14 2.98
C GLU A 202 27.16 -15.32 2.31
N GLY A 203 28.17 -14.62 2.84
CA GLY A 203 29.46 -14.47 2.17
C GLY A 203 30.50 -13.65 2.92
N THR A 204 30.25 -13.27 4.16
CA THR A 204 31.32 -12.94 5.12
C THR A 204 31.20 -13.91 6.28
N SER A 205 31.41 -15.20 5.95
CA SER A 205 31.84 -16.18 6.92
C SER A 205 33.10 -15.66 7.61
N ALA A 206 33.14 -15.85 8.92
CA ALA A 206 34.31 -15.68 9.75
C ALA A 206 35.64 -15.97 9.03
N SER A 207 36.60 -15.06 9.18
CA SER A 207 38.04 -15.32 9.19
C SER A 207 38.73 -14.20 9.96
#